data_AF-V8G908-F1
#
_entry.id   AF-V8G908-F1
#
_cell.length_a   1.000
_cell.length_b   1.000
_cell.length_c   1.000
_cell.angle_alpha   90.00
_cell.angle_beta   90.00
_cell.angle_gamma   90.00
#
_symmetry.space_group_name_H-M   'P 1'
#
loop_
_entity.id
_entity.type
_entity.pdbx_description
1 polymer ?
#
loop_
_entity_poly.entity_id
_entity_poly.type
_entity_poly.pdbx_seq_one_letter_code
_entity_poly.pdbx_strand_id
1 'polypeptide(L)'
;MNTEQIKLLRDGAKQAETDRSWSSYNKFLALVNPQDIMTLCDELLTLRAGQSKTPSIRPSKLALEQLLNAEVMVPSCDKIKNGYAIRYAGFTVDEQKTGPDEGLLWSAQELYIHHLRQTGELNDFIKQLESQAVIPTWQLTVEVGKRKNYEGTLIFRYIREDHATYQQLSFL
;
A
#
# COMPACT_ATOMS: atom_id res chain seq x y z
N MET A 1 10.07 -24.40 -7.14
CA MET A 1 11.07 -25.29 -6.48
C MET A 1 10.34 -26.42 -5.74
N ASN A 2 10.82 -27.65 -5.80
CA ASN A 2 10.22 -28.77 -5.06
C ASN A 2 10.74 -28.85 -3.61
N THR A 3 10.07 -29.65 -2.76
CA THR A 3 10.38 -29.79 -1.33
C THR A 3 11.83 -30.24 -1.07
N GLU A 4 12.39 -31.07 -1.94
CA GLU A 4 13.75 -31.60 -1.80
C GLU A 4 14.82 -30.53 -2.13
N GLN A 5 14.55 -29.67 -3.11
CA GLN A 5 15.40 -28.52 -3.43
C GLN A 5 15.43 -27.49 -2.29
N ILE A 6 14.29 -27.26 -1.61
CA ILE A 6 14.21 -26.35 -0.45
C ILE A 6 15.02 -26.91 0.73
N LYS A 7 14.95 -28.22 0.98
CA LYS A 7 15.75 -28.88 2.02
C LYS A 7 17.24 -28.76 1.72
N LEU A 8 17.65 -29.04 0.48
CA LEU A 8 19.04 -28.94 0.04
C LEU A 8 19.61 -27.52 0.25
N LEU A 9 18.84 -26.48 -0.10
CA LEU A 9 19.26 -25.09 0.15
C LEU A 9 19.35 -24.76 1.64
N ARG A 10 18.40 -25.24 2.45
CA ARG A 10 18.41 -25.04 3.90
C ARG A 10 19.63 -25.70 4.55
N ASP A 11 19.93 -26.92 4.15
CA ASP A 11 21.05 -27.69 4.68
C ASP A 11 22.39 -27.06 4.24
N GLY A 12 22.48 -26.61 2.98
CA GLY A 12 23.63 -25.86 2.47
C GLY A 12 23.83 -24.51 3.19
N ALA A 13 22.76 -23.76 3.46
CA ALA A 13 22.82 -22.50 4.21
C ALA A 13 23.31 -22.73 5.66
N LYS A 14 22.75 -23.74 6.33
CA LYS A 14 23.12 -24.10 7.71
C LYS A 14 24.58 -24.57 7.81
N GLN A 15 25.05 -25.32 6.81
CA GLN A 15 26.44 -25.75 6.74
C GLN A 15 27.39 -24.56 6.52
N ALA A 16 27.05 -23.62 5.64
CA ALA A 16 27.83 -22.40 5.44
C ALA A 16 27.89 -21.52 6.70
N GLU A 17 26.79 -21.41 7.44
CA GLU A 17 26.71 -20.63 8.69
C GLU A 17 27.53 -21.27 9.83
N THR A 18 27.57 -22.60 9.89
CA THR A 18 28.26 -23.36 10.94
C THR A 18 29.77 -23.45 10.67
N ASP A 19 30.17 -23.81 9.45
CA ASP A 19 31.57 -24.04 9.07
C ASP A 19 32.32 -22.73 8.77
N ARG A 20 31.61 -21.70 8.28
CA ARG A 20 32.12 -20.35 7.95
C ARG A 20 33.36 -20.33 7.04
N SER A 21 33.68 -21.44 6.37
CA SER A 21 34.78 -21.53 5.43
C SER A 21 34.39 -21.01 4.05
N TRP A 22 35.35 -20.45 3.33
CA TRP A 22 35.13 -19.98 1.95
C TRP A 22 34.65 -21.09 1.01
N SER A 23 35.11 -22.33 1.22
CA SER A 23 34.66 -23.51 0.50
C SER A 23 33.17 -23.78 0.72
N SER A 24 32.70 -23.68 1.96
CA SER A 24 31.28 -23.92 2.30
C SER A 24 30.38 -22.80 1.77
N TYR A 25 30.83 -21.54 1.79
CA TYR A 25 30.13 -20.44 1.12
C TYR A 25 30.04 -20.62 -0.40
N ASN A 26 31.14 -21.02 -1.06
CA ASN A 26 31.12 -21.26 -2.51
C ASN A 26 30.20 -22.42 -2.90
N LYS A 27 30.18 -23.50 -2.11
CA LYS A 27 29.25 -24.62 -2.34
C LYS A 27 27.79 -24.18 -2.19
N PHE A 28 27.49 -23.36 -1.18
CA PHE A 28 26.15 -22.80 -1.01
C PHE A 28 25.78 -21.87 -2.17
N LEU A 29 26.65 -20.94 -2.55
CA LEU A 29 26.41 -20.01 -3.66
C LEU A 29 26.28 -20.72 -5.02
N ALA A 30 26.95 -21.86 -5.22
CA ALA A 30 26.81 -22.68 -6.43
C ALA A 30 25.48 -23.47 -6.49
N LEU A 31 24.87 -23.77 -5.34
CA LEU A 31 23.54 -24.38 -5.25
C LEU A 31 22.41 -23.36 -5.41
N VAL A 32 22.74 -22.09 -5.19
CA VAL A 32 21.82 -20.96 -5.24
C VAL A 32 21.77 -20.43 -6.67
N ASN A 33 20.64 -20.62 -7.35
CA ASN A 33 20.31 -19.81 -8.52
C ASN A 33 19.78 -18.46 -8.03
N PRO A 34 20.44 -17.33 -8.33
CA PRO A 34 19.99 -16.01 -7.89
C PRO A 34 18.55 -15.69 -8.32
N GLN A 35 18.13 -16.20 -9.49
CA GLN A 35 16.77 -16.00 -9.99
C GLN A 35 15.74 -16.75 -9.13
N ASP A 36 16.04 -17.98 -8.72
CA ASP A 36 15.14 -18.78 -7.89
C ASP A 36 15.02 -18.21 -6.46
N ILE A 37 16.10 -17.62 -5.92
CA ILE A 37 16.03 -16.86 -4.66
C ILE A 37 15.17 -15.62 -4.80
N MET A 38 15.34 -14.84 -5.87
CA MET A 38 14.49 -13.67 -6.10
C MET A 38 13.02 -14.08 -6.18
N THR A 39 12.69 -15.13 -6.93
CA THR A 39 11.33 -15.67 -7.02
C THR A 39 10.80 -16.13 -5.65
N LEU A 40 11.61 -16.83 -4.85
CA LEU A 40 11.22 -17.24 -3.49
C LEU A 40 11.05 -16.06 -2.53
N CYS A 41 11.88 -15.03 -2.65
CA CYS A 41 11.74 -13.80 -1.89
C CYS A 41 10.46 -13.06 -2.30
N ASP A 42 10.15 -12.97 -3.58
CA ASP A 42 8.92 -12.36 -4.09
C ASP A 42 7.67 -13.17 -3.67
N GLU A 43 7.73 -14.50 -3.71
CA GLU A 43 6.68 -15.38 -3.19
C GLU A 43 6.51 -15.21 -1.67
N LEU A 44 7.60 -15.16 -0.90
CA LEU A 44 7.55 -14.94 0.55
C LEU A 44 7.08 -13.53 0.92
N LEU A 45 7.44 -12.51 0.13
CA LEU A 45 6.95 -11.14 0.28
C LEU A 45 5.47 -11.05 -0.07
N THR A 46 5.00 -11.79 -1.08
CA THR A 46 3.58 -11.91 -1.45
C THR A 46 2.79 -12.66 -0.38
N LEU A 47 3.33 -13.74 0.17
CA LEU A 47 2.76 -14.50 1.30
C LEU A 47 2.76 -13.68 2.60
N ARG A 48 3.79 -12.86 2.84
CA ARG A 48 3.83 -11.90 3.96
C ARG A 48 2.90 -10.71 3.73
N ALA A 49 2.67 -10.28 2.49
CA ALA A 49 1.67 -9.25 2.18
C ALA A 49 0.26 -9.71 2.59
N GLY A 50 -0.05 -11.00 2.38
CA GLY A 50 -1.26 -11.64 2.92
C GLY A 50 -1.33 -11.72 4.46
N GLN A 51 -0.20 -11.56 5.17
CA GLN A 51 -0.13 -11.53 6.64
C GLN A 51 0.13 -10.15 7.25
N SER A 52 0.38 -9.10 6.47
CA SER A 52 0.57 -7.76 7.02
C SER A 52 -0.71 -7.35 7.71
N LYS A 53 -0.68 -7.23 9.06
CA LYS A 53 -1.87 -6.83 9.84
C LYS A 53 -2.38 -5.48 9.40
N THR A 54 -1.52 -4.60 8.89
CA THR A 54 -1.83 -3.22 8.52
C THR A 54 -1.39 -2.96 7.07
N PRO A 55 -2.20 -2.27 6.25
CA PRO A 55 -1.79 -1.88 4.90
C PRO A 55 -0.63 -0.88 4.96
N SER A 56 0.25 -0.93 3.96
CA SER A 56 1.31 0.08 3.81
C SER A 56 0.72 1.41 3.37
N ILE A 57 1.24 2.52 3.89
CA ILE A 57 0.89 3.88 3.46
C ILE A 57 1.51 4.23 2.10
N ARG A 58 2.61 3.56 1.73
CA ARG A 58 3.41 3.93 0.56
C ARG A 58 2.61 3.97 -0.75
N PRO A 59 1.74 3.01 -1.09
CA PRO A 59 0.98 3.04 -2.34
C PRO A 59 0.02 4.22 -2.44
N SER A 60 -0.74 4.53 -1.38
CA SER A 60 -1.65 5.68 -1.39
C SER A 60 -0.90 7.01 -1.41
N LYS A 61 0.26 7.08 -0.72
CA LYS A 61 1.09 8.29 -0.74
C LYS A 61 1.63 8.56 -2.14
N LEU A 62 2.24 7.56 -2.77
CA LEU A 62 2.80 7.70 -4.13
C LEU A 62 1.73 8.05 -5.17
N ALA A 63 0.57 7.41 -5.11
CA ALA A 63 -0.53 7.72 -6.02
C ALA A 63 -0.99 9.19 -5.88
N LEU A 64 -1.10 9.69 -4.65
CA LEU A 64 -1.45 11.09 -4.41
C LEU A 64 -0.37 12.05 -4.90
N GLU A 65 0.90 11.79 -4.58
CA GLU A 65 2.00 12.66 -4.99
C GLU A 65 2.14 12.73 -6.50
N GLN A 66 1.89 11.62 -7.20
CA GLN A 66 1.90 11.56 -8.66
C GLN A 66 0.76 12.36 -9.29
N LEU A 67 -0.47 12.22 -8.77
CA LEU A 67 -1.63 12.92 -9.32
C LEU A 67 -1.65 14.41 -8.96
N LEU A 68 -1.20 14.77 -7.77
CA LEU A 68 -1.11 16.17 -7.32
C LEU A 68 0.14 16.87 -7.82
N ASN A 69 1.14 16.12 -8.28
CA ASN A 69 2.49 16.60 -8.61
C ASN A 69 3.10 17.45 -7.48
N ALA A 70 2.91 17.00 -6.23
CA ALA A 70 3.31 17.71 -5.03
C ALA A 70 3.54 16.71 -3.89
N GLU A 71 4.40 17.08 -2.92
CA GLU A 71 4.54 16.29 -1.69
C GLU A 71 3.26 16.35 -0.86
N VAL A 72 2.82 15.20 -0.36
CA VAL A 72 1.65 15.11 0.52
C VAL A 72 2.06 14.85 1.97
N MET A 73 1.27 15.44 2.88
CA MET A 73 1.46 15.27 4.32
C MET A 73 1.38 13.80 4.74
N VAL A 74 2.01 13.49 5.87
CA VAL A 74 1.95 12.16 6.47
C VAL A 74 0.51 11.88 6.93
N PRO A 75 -0.12 10.79 6.48
CA PRO A 75 -1.49 10.47 6.85
C PRO A 75 -1.58 9.82 8.24
N SER A 76 -2.78 9.80 8.80
CA SER A 76 -3.11 8.88 9.91
C SER A 76 -3.52 7.50 9.36
N CYS A 77 -3.31 6.46 10.17
CA CYS A 77 -3.74 5.10 9.83
C CYS A 77 -4.58 4.51 10.97
N ASP A 78 -5.90 4.50 10.76
CA ASP A 78 -6.88 4.11 11.77
C ASP A 78 -7.34 2.66 11.53
N LYS A 79 -7.42 1.86 12.59
CA LYS A 79 -8.07 0.53 12.51
C LYS A 79 -9.59 0.71 12.44
N ILE A 80 -10.25 0.04 11.49
CA ILE A 80 -11.70 0.02 11.34
C ILE A 80 -12.23 -1.42 11.49
N LYS A 81 -13.56 -1.58 11.57
CA LYS A 81 -14.22 -2.87 11.84
C LYS A 81 -13.69 -4.04 10.98
N ASN A 82 -13.49 -3.81 9.69
CA ASN A 82 -13.13 -4.85 8.71
C ASN A 82 -11.77 -4.60 8.02
N GLY A 83 -10.90 -3.76 8.61
CA GLY A 83 -9.65 -3.39 7.95
C GLY A 83 -9.04 -2.11 8.51
N TYR A 84 -8.53 -1.24 7.63
CA TYR A 84 -7.86 0.00 8.00
C TYR A 84 -8.29 1.16 7.09
N ALA A 85 -8.22 2.38 7.64
CA ALA A 85 -8.44 3.61 6.91
C ALA A 85 -7.17 4.47 7.00
N ILE A 86 -6.54 4.75 5.87
CA ILE A 86 -5.44 5.72 5.76
C ILE A 86 -6.05 7.06 5.38
N ARG A 87 -5.86 8.09 6.22
CA ARG A 87 -6.52 9.39 6.09
C ARG A 87 -5.51 10.49 5.89
N TYR A 88 -5.63 11.19 4.78
CA TYR A 88 -4.93 12.43 4.49
C TYR A 88 -5.85 13.58 4.86
N ALA A 89 -5.63 14.15 6.04
CA ALA A 89 -6.46 15.25 6.54
C ALA A 89 -6.35 16.47 5.63
N GLY A 90 -7.47 17.12 5.38
CA GLY A 90 -7.56 18.36 4.61
C GLY A 90 -8.85 19.10 4.91
N PHE A 91 -8.77 20.42 4.90
CA PHE A 91 -9.86 21.35 5.18
C PHE A 91 -10.69 21.63 3.92
N THR A 92 -11.87 22.22 4.12
CA THR A 92 -12.66 22.79 3.01
C THR A 92 -12.04 24.11 2.59
N VAL A 93 -11.71 24.26 1.31
CA VAL A 93 -11.19 25.51 0.76
C VAL A 93 -12.26 26.59 0.81
N ASP A 94 -11.87 27.76 1.31
CA ASP A 94 -12.63 29.00 1.28
C ASP A 94 -11.86 30.01 0.41
N GLU A 95 -12.40 30.33 -0.76
CA GLU A 95 -11.77 31.24 -1.74
C GLU A 95 -11.61 32.67 -1.22
N GLN A 96 -12.33 33.04 -0.15
CA GLN A 96 -12.19 34.35 0.48
C GLN A 96 -11.01 34.41 1.46
N LYS A 97 -10.37 33.27 1.74
CA LYS A 97 -9.25 33.15 2.68
C LYS A 97 -7.98 32.67 1.97
N THR A 98 -6.84 33.13 2.50
CA THR A 98 -5.52 32.71 2.02
C THR A 98 -5.14 31.29 2.47
N GLY A 99 -5.81 30.76 3.49
CA GLY A 99 -5.60 29.41 4.01
C GLY A 99 -6.62 29.02 5.09
N PRO A 100 -6.46 27.82 5.67
CA PRO A 100 -7.41 27.28 6.65
C PRO A 100 -7.39 28.07 7.98
N ASP A 101 -6.19 28.46 8.42
CA ASP A 101 -5.93 29.24 9.63
C ASP A 101 -4.98 30.42 9.31
N GLU A 102 -4.87 31.36 10.25
CA GLU A 102 -3.97 32.52 10.11
C GLU A 102 -2.51 32.08 9.96
N GLY A 103 -1.84 32.56 8.91
CA GLY A 103 -0.44 32.23 8.62
C GLY A 103 -0.21 30.90 7.90
N LEU A 104 -1.26 30.12 7.61
CA LEU A 104 -1.18 28.91 6.78
C LEU A 104 -1.70 29.18 5.37
N LEU A 105 -1.19 28.42 4.40
CA LEU A 105 -1.69 28.40 3.02
C LEU A 105 -2.47 27.10 2.78
N TRP A 106 -3.39 27.15 1.83
CA TRP A 106 -4.05 25.93 1.33
C TRP A 106 -3.01 24.96 0.75
N SER A 107 -3.12 23.70 1.13
CA SER A 107 -2.29 22.62 0.58
C SER A 107 -2.68 22.29 -0.86
N ALA A 108 -1.74 21.70 -1.60
CA ALA A 108 -1.99 21.22 -2.96
C ALA A 108 -3.19 20.25 -3.01
N GLN A 109 -3.31 19.37 -2.01
CA GLN A 109 -4.46 18.46 -1.89
C GLN A 109 -5.78 19.22 -1.78
N GLU A 110 -5.87 20.20 -0.88
CA GLU A 110 -7.11 20.95 -0.63
C GLU A 110 -7.54 21.74 -1.86
N LEU A 111 -6.60 22.46 -2.49
CA LEU A 111 -6.83 23.21 -3.72
C LEU A 111 -7.29 22.30 -4.86
N TYR A 112 -6.65 21.14 -5.02
CA TYR A 112 -6.99 20.20 -6.08
C TYR A 112 -8.36 19.56 -5.87
N ILE A 113 -8.68 19.14 -4.64
CA ILE A 113 -10.01 18.59 -4.32
C ILE A 113 -11.10 19.63 -4.50
N HIS A 114 -10.84 20.89 -4.11
CA HIS A 114 -11.76 21.99 -4.38
C HIS A 114 -12.00 22.17 -5.88
N HIS A 115 -10.93 22.21 -6.67
CA HIS A 115 -11.01 22.32 -8.13
C HIS A 115 -11.85 21.19 -8.75
N LEU A 116 -11.57 19.94 -8.40
CA LEU A 116 -12.30 18.76 -8.90
C LEU A 116 -13.79 18.77 -8.54
N ARG A 117 -14.16 19.40 -7.41
CA ARG A 117 -15.57 19.60 -7.04
C ARG A 117 -16.25 20.62 -7.94
N GLN A 118 -15.55 21.71 -8.29
CA GLN A 118 -16.08 22.72 -9.20
C GLN A 118 -16.20 22.19 -10.63
N THR A 119 -15.27 21.35 -11.08
CA THR A 119 -15.29 20.77 -12.44
C THR A 119 -16.15 19.51 -12.56
N GLY A 120 -16.54 18.88 -11.43
CA GLY A 120 -17.32 17.64 -11.43
C GLY A 120 -16.51 16.37 -11.71
N GLU A 121 -15.18 16.46 -11.73
CA GLU A 121 -14.25 15.38 -12.09
C GLU A 121 -13.82 14.52 -10.87
N LEU A 122 -14.38 14.80 -9.69
CA LEU A 122 -14.00 14.15 -8.44
C LEU A 122 -14.10 12.61 -8.51
N ASN A 123 -15.12 12.08 -9.19
CA ASN A 123 -15.32 10.63 -9.31
C ASN A 123 -14.23 9.95 -10.15
N ASP A 124 -13.74 10.62 -11.20
CA ASP A 124 -12.71 10.05 -12.07
C ASP A 124 -11.35 10.09 -11.37
N PHE A 125 -11.08 11.16 -10.61
CA PHE A 125 -9.93 11.21 -9.71
C PHE A 125 -9.94 10.09 -8.66
N ILE A 126 -11.08 9.83 -8.02
CA ILE A 126 -11.24 8.72 -7.06
C ILE A 126 -10.89 7.38 -7.72
N LYS A 127 -11.41 7.11 -8.92
CA LYS A 127 -11.11 5.87 -9.66
C LYS A 127 -9.63 5.75 -10.01
N GLN A 128 -8.98 6.85 -10.40
CA GLN A 128 -7.54 6.85 -10.65
C GLN A 128 -6.76 6.48 -9.38
N LEU A 129 -7.10 7.07 -8.23
CA LEU A 129 -6.49 6.72 -6.96
C LEU A 129 -6.71 5.25 -6.58
N GLU A 130 -7.93 4.74 -6.76
CA GLU A 130 -8.25 3.33 -6.51
C GLU A 130 -7.42 2.39 -7.38
N SER A 131 -7.16 2.76 -8.64
CA SER A 131 -6.35 1.95 -9.56
C SER A 131 -4.85 1.96 -9.25
N GLN A 132 -4.32 3.09 -8.75
CA GLN A 132 -2.88 3.28 -8.52
C GLN A 132 -2.42 2.88 -7.12
N ALA A 133 -3.31 2.96 -6.13
CA ALA A 133 -2.98 2.67 -4.73
C ALA A 133 -3.34 1.22 -4.30
N VAL A 134 -3.60 0.31 -5.25
CA VAL A 134 -3.96 -1.08 -4.96
C VAL A 134 -2.86 -1.78 -4.15
N ILE A 135 -3.26 -2.51 -3.11
CA ILE A 135 -2.39 -3.44 -2.39
C ILE A 135 -2.93 -4.85 -2.64
N PRO A 136 -2.12 -5.79 -3.14
CA PRO A 136 -2.53 -7.18 -3.24
C PRO A 136 -3.12 -7.67 -1.91
N THR A 137 -4.20 -8.46 -1.97
CA THR A 137 -4.97 -9.00 -0.81
C THR A 137 -5.82 -7.99 -0.03
N TRP A 138 -5.93 -6.74 -0.47
CA TRP A 138 -6.84 -5.75 0.13
C TRP A 138 -7.83 -5.24 -0.92
N GLN A 139 -9.11 -5.19 -0.54
CA GLN A 139 -10.10 -4.43 -1.28
C GLN A 139 -9.95 -2.94 -0.91
N LEU A 140 -9.66 -2.11 -1.90
CA LEU A 140 -9.52 -0.66 -1.73
C LEU A 140 -10.81 0.06 -2.13
N THR A 141 -11.22 1.04 -1.32
CA THR A 141 -12.18 2.08 -1.70
C THR A 141 -11.63 3.43 -1.27
N VAL A 142 -11.73 4.44 -2.13
CA VAL A 142 -11.28 5.81 -1.84
C VAL A 142 -12.49 6.71 -1.65
N GLU A 143 -12.50 7.47 -0.56
CA GLU A 143 -13.55 8.42 -0.23
C GLU A 143 -12.97 9.82 -0.04
N VAL A 144 -13.72 10.84 -0.45
CA VAL A 144 -13.42 12.24 -0.17
C VAL A 144 -14.36 12.73 0.93
N GLY A 145 -13.86 13.56 1.83
CA GLY A 145 -14.61 14.12 2.96
C GLY A 145 -15.87 14.87 2.51
N LYS A 146 -16.96 14.76 3.28
CA LYS A 146 -18.23 15.44 3.00
C LYS A 146 -18.68 16.38 4.13
N ARG A 147 -17.85 16.52 5.17
CA ARG A 147 -18.15 17.38 6.31
C ARG A 147 -17.77 18.81 5.95
N LYS A 148 -18.63 19.78 6.27
CA LYS A 148 -18.54 21.21 5.89
C LYS A 148 -17.16 21.87 6.05
N ASN A 149 -16.30 21.41 6.97
CA ASN A 149 -14.96 21.96 7.21
C ASN A 149 -13.80 21.03 6.80
N TYR A 150 -14.10 19.85 6.26
CA TYR A 150 -13.11 18.80 5.97
C TYR A 150 -13.34 18.17 4.59
N GLU A 151 -13.86 18.93 3.63
CA GLU A 151 -14.17 18.42 2.29
C GLU A 151 -12.92 18.12 1.46
N GLY A 152 -11.76 18.65 1.85
CA GLY A 152 -10.45 18.33 1.28
C GLY A 152 -9.82 17.04 1.81
N THR A 153 -10.43 16.36 2.79
CA THR A 153 -9.88 15.11 3.36
C THR A 153 -10.02 13.94 2.39
N LEU A 154 -8.96 13.14 2.23
CA LEU A 154 -8.98 11.88 1.46
C LEU A 154 -8.83 10.67 2.38
N ILE A 155 -9.59 9.61 2.09
CA ILE A 155 -9.66 8.41 2.92
C ILE A 155 -9.50 7.18 2.03
N PHE A 156 -8.42 6.43 2.21
CA PHE A 156 -8.18 5.14 1.56
C PHE A 156 -8.57 4.04 2.53
N ARG A 157 -9.63 3.31 2.20
CA ARG A 157 -10.15 2.22 3.02
C ARG A 157 -9.68 0.91 2.44
N TYR A 158 -8.83 0.21 3.19
CA TYR A 158 -8.36 -1.13 2.85
C TYR A 158 -9.12 -2.13 3.71
N ILE A 159 -9.99 -2.90 3.08
CA ILE A 159 -10.78 -3.97 3.69
C ILE A 159 -10.13 -5.30 3.31
N ARG A 160 -10.03 -6.22 4.28
CA ARG A 160 -9.59 -7.59 3.93
C ARG A 160 -10.75 -8.30 3.27
N GLU A 161 -10.51 -8.93 2.13
CA GLU A 161 -11.45 -9.93 1.64
C GLU A 161 -11.49 -11.06 2.68
N ASP A 162 -12.67 -11.34 3.22
CA ASP A 162 -12.84 -12.54 4.04
C ASP A 162 -12.57 -13.74 3.11
N HIS A 163 -11.48 -14.48 3.38
CA HIS A 163 -11.12 -15.70 2.64
C HIS A 163 -12.23 -16.79 2.64
N ALA A 164 -13.33 -16.58 3.38
CA ALA A 164 -14.52 -17.43 3.35
C ALA A 164 -15.19 -17.48 1.97
N THR A 165 -15.07 -16.45 1.12
CA THR A 165 -15.76 -16.44 -0.19
C THR A 165 -15.02 -17.26 -1.25
N TYR A 166 -13.69 -17.41 -1.16
CA TYR A 166 -12.91 -18.18 -2.13
C TYR A 166 -13.01 -19.70 -1.95
N GLN A 167 -13.31 -20.19 -0.74
CA GLN A 167 -13.49 -21.63 -0.50
C GLN A 167 -14.82 -22.17 -1.06
N GLN A 168 -15.78 -21.32 -1.42
CA GLN A 168 -17.06 -21.78 -2.01
C GLN A 168 -17.00 -21.99 -3.53
N LEU A 169 -16.00 -21.45 -4.23
CA LEU A 169 -15.87 -21.62 -5.68
C LEU A 169 -14.93 -22.78 -6.09
N SER A 170 -14.33 -23.48 -5.14
CA SER A 170 -13.45 -24.64 -5.38
C SER A 170 -14.14 -26.00 -5.20
N PHE A 171 -15.48 -26.04 -5.09
CA PHE A 171 -16.27 -27.27 -4.94
C PHE A 171 -17.44 -27.39 -5.93
N LEU A 172 -17.39 -26.71 -7.08
CA LEU A 172 -18.33 -26.94 -8.19
C LEU A 172 -17.59 -27.52 -9.40
#